data_AF-A0A972JIP4-F1
#
_entry.id   AF-A0A972JIP4-F1
#
_cell.length_a   1.000
_cell.length_b   1.000
_cell.length_c   1.000
_cell.angle_alpha   90.00
_cell.angle_beta   90.00
_cell.angle_gamma   90.00
#
_symmetry.space_group_name_H-M   'P 1'
#
loop_
_entity.id
_entity.type
_entity.pdbx_description
1 polymer ?
#
loop_
_entity_poly.entity_id
_entity_poly.type
_entity_poly.pdbx_seq_one_letter_code
_entity_poly.pdbx_strand_id
1 'polypeptide(L)' 'MLKSNTLFIGLDIHKEMTDVALVSDTIGDTVTYYGTITINIRAFDKLLTFYVDELKSSSLIG' A
#
# COMPACT_ATOMS: atom_id res chain seq x y z
N MET A 1 -1.29 2.93 -21.72
CA MET A 1 -1.09 1.83 -20.75
C MET A 1 -2.01 2.07 -19.57
N LEU A 2 -2.69 1.04 -19.07
CA LEU A 2 -3.34 1.13 -17.76
C LEU A 2 -2.23 1.32 -16.72
N LYS A 3 -2.28 2.38 -15.93
CA LYS A 3 -1.39 2.55 -14.78
C LYS A 3 -1.87 1.58 -13.70
N SER A 4 -1.03 0.63 -13.32
CA SER A 4 -1.30 -0.32 -12.24
C SER A 4 -0.54 0.08 -10.98
N ASN A 5 -1.15 -0.14 -9.83
CA ASN A 5 -0.48 -0.03 -8.54
C ASN A 5 -0.59 -1.40 -7.88
N THR A 6 0.52 -1.92 -7.40
CA THR A 6 0.59 -3.24 -6.75
C THR A 6 0.95 -3.06 -5.29
N LEU A 7 0.06 -3.51 -4.40
CA LEU A 7 0.28 -3.51 -2.96
C LEU A 7 0.75 -4.89 -2.50
N PHE A 8 1.90 -4.94 -1.84
CA PHE A 8 2.48 -6.14 -1.24
C PHE A 8 2.22 -6.14 0.27
N ILE A 9 1.70 -7.27 0.77
CA ILE A 9 1.39 -7.46 2.19
C ILE A 9 1.93 -8.83 2.63
N GLY A 10 2.95 -8.82 3.49
CA GLY A 10 3.61 -10.03 3.98
C GLY A 10 2.87 -10.70 5.13
N LEU A 11 1.72 -11.33 4.85
CA LEU A 11 0.90 -11.96 5.89
C LEU A 11 1.61 -13.18 6.50
N ASP A 12 1.85 -13.13 7.81
CA ASP A 12 2.38 -14.24 8.60
C ASP A 12 1.43 -14.52 9.77
N ILE A 13 0.77 -15.68 9.74
CA ILE A 13 -0.25 -16.06 10.74
C ILE A 13 0.32 -16.24 12.15
N HIS A 14 1.64 -16.36 12.29
CA HIS A 14 2.31 -16.51 13.58
C HIS A 14 2.83 -15.17 14.13
N LYS A 15 2.71 -14.09 13.35
CA LYS A 15 3.14 -12.75 13.75
C LYS A 15 1.94 -11.84 13.95
N GLU A 16 2.05 -10.94 14.92
CA GLU A 16 1.02 -9.93 15.16
C GLU A 16 1.14 -8.74 14.20
N MET A 17 2.24 -8.66 13.44
CA MET A 17 2.56 -7.57 12.52
C MET A 17 2.99 -8.07 11.15
N THR A 18 2.71 -7.28 10.11
CA THR A 18 3.02 -7.56 8.70
C THR A 18 3.64 -6.34 8.02
N ASP A 19 4.64 -6.59 7.18
CA ASP A 19 5.29 -5.58 6.34
C ASP A 19 4.41 -5.19 5.16
N VAL A 20 4.41 -3.89 4.82
CA VAL A 20 3.65 -3.33 3.71
C VAL A 20 4.55 -2.53 2.78
N ALA A 21 4.45 -2.82 1.48
CA ALA A 21 5.14 -2.08 0.43
C ALA A 21 4.24 -1.85 -0.80
N LEU A 22 4.41 -0.73 -1.48
CA LEU A 22 3.70 -0.38 -2.71
C LEU A 22 4.69 -0.29 -3.86
N VAL A 23 4.29 -0.80 -5.02
CA VAL A 23 4.89 -0.45 -6.30
C VAL A 23 3.84 0.32 -7.10
N SER A 24 4.23 1.50 -7.58
CA SER A 24 3.39 2.32 -8.45
C SER A 24 4.09 2.57 -9.78
N ASP A 25 3.39 2.26 -10.87
CA ASP A 25 3.84 2.58 -12.23
C ASP A 25 4.01 4.10 -12.44
N THR A 26 3.46 4.95 -11.54
CA THR A 26 3.60 6.41 -11.63
C THR A 26 4.88 6.96 -11.01
N ILE A 27 5.54 6.20 -10.13
CA ILE A 27 6.75 6.61 -9.41
C ILE A 27 7.96 5.80 -9.92
N GLY A 28 7.93 5.40 -11.19
CA GLY A 28 9.06 4.77 -11.88
C GLY A 28 9.44 3.39 -11.36
N ASP A 29 8.46 2.50 -11.18
CA ASP A 29 8.65 1.10 -10.74
C ASP A 29 9.43 0.96 -9.42
N THR A 30 9.46 2.02 -8.61
CA THR A 30 10.16 2.02 -7.33
C THR A 30 9.27 1.39 -6.27
N VAL A 31 9.84 0.43 -5.53
CA VAL A 31 9.20 -0.16 -4.35
C VAL A 31 9.31 0.83 -3.19
N THR A 32 8.18 1.34 -2.71
CA THR A 32 8.10 2.18 -1.52
C THR A 32 7.67 1.33 -0.33
N TYR A 33 8.51 1.26 0.71
CA TYR A 33 8.17 0.58 1.96
C TYR A 33 7.42 1.53 2.91
N TYR A 34 6.25 1.10 3.40
CA TYR A 34 5.37 1.91 4.27
C TYR A 34 5.45 1.54 5.75
N GLY A 35 6.23 0.51 6.09
CA GLY A 35 6.37 0.04 7.47
C GLY A 35 5.57 -1.23 7.76
N THR A 36 5.43 -1.51 9.05
CA THR A 36 4.67 -2.67 9.56
C THR A 36 3.32 -2.23 10.11
N ILE A 37 2.26 -2.98 9.80
CA ILE A 37 0.95 -2.84 10.44
C ILE A 37 0.61 -4.07 11.27
N THR A 38 -0.32 -3.94 12.20
CA THR A 38 -0.86 -5.10 12.94
C THR A 38 -1.77 -5.93 12.03
N ILE A 39 -1.76 -7.26 12.18
CA ILE A 39 -2.60 -8.17 11.39
C ILE A 39 -4.02 -8.19 11.97
N ASN A 40 -4.77 -7.12 11.76
CA ASN A 40 -6.20 -7.05 12.09
C ASN A 40 -6.97 -6.23 11.06
N ILE A 41 -8.26 -6.51 10.93
CA ILE A 41 -9.12 -5.90 9.92
C ILE A 41 -9.11 -4.36 9.97
N ARG A 42 -9.05 -3.77 11.18
CA ARG A 42 -9.04 -2.32 11.36
C ARG A 42 -7.76 -1.67 10.83
N ALA A 43 -6.62 -2.34 10.98
CA ALA A 43 -5.35 -1.87 10.44
C ALA A 43 -5.36 -1.93 8.91
N PHE A 44 -5.92 -2.99 8.33
CA PHE A 44 -6.11 -3.12 6.88
C PHE A 44 -7.07 -2.05 6.31
N ASP A 45 -8.19 -1.78 6.99
CA ASP A 45 -9.13 -0.73 6.55
C ASP A 45 -8.48 0.65 6.52
N LYS A 46 -7.69 0.97 7.55
CA LYS A 46 -6.92 2.22 7.61
C LYS A 46 -5.89 2.29 6.48
N LEU A 47 -5.19 1.19 6.23
CA LEU A 47 -4.20 1.09 5.16
C LEU A 47 -4.83 1.33 3.79
N LEU A 48 -5.97 0.69 3.50
CA LEU A 48 -6.72 0.87 2.26
C LEU A 48 -7.18 2.31 2.09
N THR A 49 -7.70 2.94 3.16
CA THR A 49 -8.13 4.34 3.12
C THR A 49 -6.98 5.27 2.78
N PHE A 50 -5.85 5.11 3.47
CA PHE A 50 -4.62 5.87 3.22
C PHE A 50 -4.18 5.74 1.75
N TYR A 51 -4.18 4.54 1.18
CA TYR A 51 -3.80 4.34 -0.22
C TYR A 51 -4.78 4.96 -1.22
N VAL A 52 -6.09 4.84 -0.97
CA VAL A 52 -7.09 5.48 -1.83
C VAL A 52 -6.89 6.99 -1.87
N ASP A 53 -6.56 7.60 -0.73
CA ASP A 53 -6.30 9.04 -0.64
C ASP A 53 -4.98 9.43 -1.32
N GLU A 54 -3.92 8.64 -1.15
CA GLU A 54 -2.62 8.84 -1.82
C GLU A 54 -2.73 8.75 -3.35
N LEU A 55 -3.49 7.77 -3.86
CA LEU A 55 -3.74 7.61 -5.30
C LEU A 55 -4.58 8.75 -5.86
N LYS A 56 -5.60 9.23 -5.12
CA LYS A 56 -6.38 10.41 -5.52
C LYS A 56 -5.51 11.67 -5.55
N SER A 57 -4.65 11.86 -4.56
CA SER A 57 -3.73 13.00 -4.51
C SER A 57 -2.76 12.98 -5.69
N SER A 58 -2.28 11.79 -6.07
CA SER A 58 -1.37 11.63 -7.23
C SER A 58 -2.08 11.79 -8.58
N SER A 59 -3.37 11.45 -8.64
CA SER A 59 -4.23 11.65 -9.82
C SER A 59 -4.59 13.12 -10.08
N LEU A 60 -4.59 13.98 -9.06
CA LEU A 60 -4.93 15.41 -9.19
C LEU A 60 -3.79 16.27 -9.75
N ILE A 61 -2.61 15.67 -9.96
CA ILE A 61 -1.42 16.33 -10.52
C ILE A 61 -1.20 15.94 -12.00
N GLY A 62 -2.20 15.32 -12.65
CA GLY A 62 -2.18 14.87 -14.04
C GLY A 62 -2.98 15.75 -14.98
#